data_AF-A0A2G8HWU6-F1
#
_entry.id   AF-A0A2G8HWU6-F1
#
_cell.length_a   1.000
_cell.length_b   1.000
_cell.length_c   1.000
_cell.angle_alpha   90.00
_cell.angle_beta   90.00
_cell.angle_gamma   90.00
#
_symmetry.space_group_name_H-M   'P 1'
#
loop_
_entity.id
_entity.type
_entity.pdbx_description
1 polymer ?
#
loop_
_entity_poly.entity_id
_entity_poly.type
_entity_poly.pdbx_seq_one_letter_code
_entity_poly.pdbx_strand_id
1 'polypeptide(L)'
;MKKMALGLGLLFSFSTLASTVAIIDSGTDLKHKELAPKAWINSVEIPNNNRDEDRNGYQDDINGWNFAESNNQIIDYKYLGTLNEDIRKFFVVQEKSMRGTATEEEKQWAREIVKDEAFIKRISIYGNFMHGTHVAGIAAKKADQAKILAVKLIPTEVKLPGQDKISKKDSFALKMFKKGLELLANQQAAMMEEIGYYVDGHKADVANGSFGTGYPQAMQITAMLYKTLFRKDPTPELNHELSIVFLEAAVRENARLVEAAPNTLFVFAAGNDGLDNDKFPTSPTNIQSDNVISVAATMGRLAIAPFSNYGKGMVDVAAPGVGILSTAPGDEYVKVSGTSQAAPYVANIAARVKDANPSLAPVDIKKIIMGTVDYKNYLTDKVVTGGLVNTGRAVQAGILSNTRSVEDSISTSREQVADVIVDGNLKSLPSMGEAFVLPLPSMFKF
;
A
#
# COMPACT_ATOMS: atom_id res chain seq x y z
N MET A 1 -66.47 -6.27 20.22
CA MET A 1 -65.52 -5.22 19.79
C MET A 1 -64.13 -5.56 20.35
N LYS A 2 -63.27 -6.21 19.57
CA LYS A 2 -61.86 -6.45 19.92
C LYS A 2 -61.03 -5.31 19.33
N LYS A 3 -60.36 -4.51 20.15
CA LYS A 3 -59.41 -3.48 19.71
C LYS A 3 -58.08 -4.18 19.39
N MET A 4 -57.72 -4.25 18.11
CA MET A 4 -56.35 -4.54 17.67
C MET A 4 -55.52 -3.27 17.85
N ALA A 5 -54.56 -3.30 18.75
CA ALA A 5 -53.50 -2.30 18.82
C ALA A 5 -52.44 -2.67 17.78
N LEU A 6 -52.36 -1.89 16.71
CA LEU A 6 -51.31 -2.00 15.70
C LEU A 6 -50.07 -1.29 16.26
N GLY A 7 -49.10 -2.06 16.76
CA GLY A 7 -47.81 -1.55 17.17
C GLY A 7 -47.03 -1.10 15.94
N LEU A 8 -46.88 0.22 15.77
CA LEU A 8 -46.03 0.82 14.75
C LEU A 8 -44.57 0.69 15.21
N GLY A 9 -43.92 -0.41 14.83
CA GLY A 9 -42.47 -0.55 15.01
C GLY A 9 -41.74 0.41 14.07
N LEU A 10 -41.19 1.50 14.60
CA LEU A 10 -40.19 2.29 13.88
C LEU A 10 -38.93 1.43 13.72
N LEU A 11 -38.75 0.87 12.52
CA LEU A 11 -37.45 0.38 12.08
C LEU A 11 -36.57 1.61 11.82
N PHE A 12 -35.69 1.93 12.77
CA PHE A 12 -34.57 2.82 12.49
C PHE A 12 -33.62 2.09 11.53
N SER A 13 -33.80 2.35 10.24
CA SER A 13 -32.78 2.11 9.23
C SER A 13 -31.63 3.07 9.52
N PHE A 14 -30.64 2.63 10.30
CA PHE A 14 -29.34 3.32 10.27
C PHE A 14 -28.82 3.20 8.83
N SER A 15 -28.85 4.30 8.07
CA SER A 15 -28.03 4.39 6.87
C SER A 15 -26.59 4.31 7.37
N THR A 16 -25.97 3.14 7.24
CA THR A 16 -24.53 3.02 7.47
C THR A 16 -23.89 3.89 6.39
N LEU A 17 -23.20 4.95 6.83
CA LEU A 17 -22.41 5.76 5.91
C LEU A 17 -21.30 4.86 5.38
N ALA A 18 -21.23 4.74 4.05
CA ALA A 18 -20.19 4.02 3.36
C ALA A 18 -18.86 4.76 3.49
N SER A 19 -17.84 4.12 4.06
CA SER A 19 -16.48 4.66 4.07
C SER A 19 -15.93 4.81 2.65
N THR A 20 -15.16 5.87 2.43
CA THR A 20 -14.40 6.07 1.20
C THR A 20 -12.94 5.66 1.41
N VAL A 21 -12.46 4.76 0.56
CA VAL A 21 -11.09 4.24 0.56
C VAL A 21 -10.36 4.71 -0.69
N ALA A 22 -9.39 5.60 -0.52
CA ALA A 22 -8.49 6.02 -1.57
C ALA A 22 -7.43 4.95 -1.84
N ILE A 23 -7.24 4.57 -3.10
CA ILE A 23 -6.19 3.67 -3.56
C ILE A 23 -5.15 4.51 -4.29
N ILE A 24 -4.06 4.86 -3.59
CA ILE A 24 -2.95 5.65 -4.14
C ILE A 24 -1.93 4.68 -4.72
N ASP A 25 -1.99 4.46 -6.04
CA ASP A 25 -1.26 3.36 -6.69
C ASP A 25 -1.04 3.61 -8.20
N SER A 26 -0.87 2.57 -9.01
CA SER A 26 -0.60 2.64 -10.45
C SER A 26 -1.83 2.71 -11.35
N GLY A 27 -3.01 2.82 -10.74
CA GLY A 27 -4.30 2.86 -11.41
C GLY A 27 -5.20 1.68 -11.10
N THR A 28 -6.51 1.87 -11.28
CA THR A 28 -7.52 0.92 -10.81
C THR A 28 -8.57 0.65 -11.88
N ASP A 29 -8.78 -0.62 -12.22
CA ASP A 29 -9.86 -1.05 -13.11
C ASP A 29 -11.20 -1.04 -12.38
N LEU A 30 -11.83 0.13 -12.30
CA LEU A 30 -13.16 0.27 -11.71
C LEU A 30 -14.29 -0.26 -12.61
N LYS A 31 -13.97 -0.84 -13.78
CA LYS A 31 -14.94 -1.61 -14.58
C LYS A 31 -14.95 -3.10 -14.22
N HIS A 32 -13.96 -3.58 -13.47
CA HIS A 32 -13.92 -4.96 -12.97
C HIS A 32 -15.19 -5.27 -12.16
N LYS A 33 -15.84 -6.41 -12.42
CA LYS A 33 -17.16 -6.79 -11.87
C LYS A 33 -17.28 -6.72 -10.34
N GLU A 34 -16.19 -6.96 -9.61
CA GLU A 34 -16.16 -6.85 -8.14
C GLU A 34 -15.95 -5.42 -7.61
N LEU A 35 -15.36 -4.55 -8.43
CA LEU A 35 -15.01 -3.17 -8.06
C LEU A 35 -16.03 -2.16 -8.56
N ALA A 36 -16.64 -2.38 -9.73
CA ALA A 36 -17.63 -1.47 -10.32
C ALA A 36 -18.80 -1.11 -9.37
N PRO A 37 -19.40 -2.04 -8.61
CA PRO A 37 -20.46 -1.68 -7.64
C PRO A 37 -19.96 -0.82 -6.47
N LYS A 38 -18.64 -0.78 -6.27
CA LYS A 38 -17.96 -0.08 -5.18
C LYS A 38 -17.15 1.12 -5.68
N ALA A 39 -17.21 1.47 -6.97
CA ALA A 39 -16.54 2.66 -7.46
C ALA A 39 -17.08 3.90 -6.72
N TRP A 40 -16.17 4.71 -6.18
CA TRP A 40 -16.51 6.05 -5.72
C TRP A 40 -16.85 6.90 -6.95
N ILE A 41 -17.84 7.79 -6.81
CA ILE A 41 -18.29 8.66 -7.91
C ILE A 41 -18.28 10.10 -7.41
N ASN A 42 -17.56 10.98 -8.11
CA ASN A 42 -17.71 12.42 -7.94
C ASN A 42 -19.10 12.81 -8.46
N SER A 43 -20.05 13.04 -7.56
CA SER A 43 -21.43 13.35 -7.94
C SER A 43 -21.62 14.77 -8.47
N VAL A 44 -20.60 15.62 -8.35
CA VAL A 44 -20.64 17.01 -8.82
C VAL A 44 -20.22 17.12 -10.28
N GLU A 45 -19.28 16.28 -10.71
CA GLU A 45 -18.77 16.24 -12.08
C GLU A 45 -19.76 15.65 -13.09
N ILE A 46 -19.75 16.18 -14.31
CA ILE A 46 -20.54 15.70 -15.44
C ILE A 46 -19.61 14.99 -16.43
N PRO A 47 -19.73 13.67 -16.64
CA PRO A 47 -18.77 12.90 -17.44
C PRO A 47 -18.57 13.39 -18.87
N ASN A 48 -17.30 13.56 -19.26
CA ASN A 48 -16.83 13.82 -20.62
C ASN A 48 -17.25 15.19 -21.18
N ASN A 49 -17.41 16.20 -20.32
CA ASN A 49 -17.77 17.55 -20.75
C ASN A 49 -16.57 18.51 -20.82
N ASN A 50 -15.40 18.07 -20.39
CA ASN A 50 -14.16 18.83 -20.29
C ASN A 50 -14.20 20.04 -19.34
N ARG A 51 -14.92 19.92 -18.23
CA ARG A 51 -15.06 20.97 -17.22
C ARG A 51 -14.73 20.41 -15.84
N ASP A 52 -14.49 21.33 -14.92
CA ASP A 52 -14.29 21.08 -13.50
C ASP A 52 -15.46 21.78 -12.80
N GLU A 53 -16.48 21.00 -12.45
CA GLU A 53 -17.75 21.47 -11.89
C GLU A 53 -17.62 21.82 -10.41
N ASP A 54 -16.87 21.04 -9.65
CA ASP A 54 -16.65 21.26 -8.22
C ASP A 54 -15.53 22.28 -7.93
N ARG A 55 -14.77 22.67 -8.97
CA ARG A 55 -13.66 23.62 -8.94
C ARG A 55 -12.52 23.14 -8.05
N ASN A 56 -12.31 21.84 -8.00
CA ASN A 56 -11.25 21.21 -7.22
C ASN A 56 -9.89 21.22 -7.94
N GLY A 57 -9.84 21.63 -9.22
CA GLY A 57 -8.65 21.65 -10.07
C GLY A 57 -8.50 20.45 -11.00
N TYR A 58 -9.43 19.48 -10.96
CA TYR A 58 -9.34 18.19 -11.61
C TYR A 58 -10.56 17.94 -12.51
N GLN A 59 -10.39 18.26 -13.78
CA GLN A 59 -11.44 18.16 -14.81
C GLN A 59 -11.94 16.72 -15.02
N ASP A 60 -13.25 16.48 -14.97
CA ASP A 60 -13.88 15.19 -15.23
C ASP A 60 -13.33 14.03 -14.35
N ASP A 61 -12.99 14.28 -13.08
CA ASP A 61 -12.42 13.30 -12.14
C ASP A 61 -13.46 12.32 -11.54
N ILE A 62 -14.33 11.78 -12.39
CA ILE A 62 -15.53 11.00 -12.05
C ILE A 62 -15.30 9.90 -11.02
N ASN A 63 -14.18 9.18 -11.12
CA ASN A 63 -13.86 8.07 -10.20
C ASN A 63 -12.50 8.25 -9.51
N GLY A 64 -11.96 9.46 -9.59
CA GLY A 64 -10.62 9.79 -9.13
C GLY A 64 -9.74 10.40 -10.23
N TRP A 65 -8.46 10.59 -9.91
CA TRP A 65 -7.52 11.34 -10.74
C TRP A 65 -6.21 10.60 -11.01
N ASN A 66 -5.62 10.88 -12.17
CA ASN A 66 -4.30 10.40 -12.55
C ASN A 66 -3.27 11.54 -12.45
N PHE A 67 -2.58 11.58 -11.31
CA PHE A 67 -1.48 12.49 -11.02
C PHE A 67 -0.23 12.19 -11.85
N ALA A 68 -0.02 10.92 -12.24
CA ALA A 68 1.15 10.53 -13.04
C ALA A 68 1.16 11.17 -14.43
N GLU A 69 -0.03 11.40 -15.01
CA GLU A 69 -0.20 11.90 -16.39
C GLU A 69 -1.13 13.13 -16.48
N SER A 70 -1.52 13.68 -15.32
CA SER A 70 -2.37 14.87 -15.15
C SER A 70 -3.66 14.82 -15.98
N ASN A 71 -4.45 13.76 -15.83
CA ASN A 71 -5.72 13.59 -16.52
C ASN A 71 -6.71 12.72 -15.71
N ASN A 72 -7.92 12.51 -16.23
CA ASN A 72 -8.94 11.67 -15.60
C ASN A 72 -8.83 10.16 -15.94
N GLN A 73 -7.79 9.74 -16.65
CA GLN A 73 -7.60 8.34 -17.05
C GLN A 73 -6.95 7.53 -15.92
N ILE A 74 -7.75 7.05 -14.99
CA ILE A 74 -7.31 6.27 -13.81
C ILE A 74 -6.75 4.88 -14.13
N ILE A 75 -6.88 4.39 -15.37
CA ILE A 75 -6.25 3.15 -15.85
C ILE A 75 -6.09 3.16 -17.38
N ASP A 76 -5.01 2.55 -17.88
CA ASP A 76 -4.75 2.45 -19.31
C ASP A 76 -5.14 1.08 -19.88
N TYR A 77 -6.35 0.98 -20.43
CA TYR A 77 -6.88 -0.26 -21.00
C TYR A 77 -6.13 -0.78 -22.23
N LYS A 78 -5.19 -0.02 -22.82
CA LYS A 78 -4.38 -0.52 -23.94
C LYS A 78 -3.45 -1.69 -23.52
N TYR A 79 -3.20 -1.85 -22.22
CA TYR A 79 -2.40 -2.95 -21.67
C TYR A 79 -3.21 -4.21 -21.34
N LEU A 80 -4.51 -4.24 -21.64
CA LEU A 80 -5.28 -5.48 -21.62
C LEU A 80 -4.59 -6.51 -22.54
N GLY A 81 -4.57 -7.77 -22.09
CA GLY A 81 -3.85 -8.86 -22.78
C GLY A 81 -2.35 -8.94 -22.47
N THR A 82 -1.80 -8.08 -21.60
CA THR A 82 -0.40 -8.22 -21.13
C THR A 82 -0.22 -9.45 -20.22
N LEU A 83 -1.24 -9.84 -19.46
CA LEU A 83 -1.23 -11.09 -18.69
C LEU A 83 -1.11 -12.30 -19.62
N ASN A 84 -0.17 -13.20 -19.34
CA ASN A 84 -0.03 -14.49 -20.01
C ASN A 84 0.25 -15.60 -18.99
N GLU A 85 0.30 -16.85 -19.47
CA GLU A 85 0.54 -18.02 -18.61
C GLU A 85 1.89 -18.00 -17.91
N ASP A 86 2.93 -17.44 -18.54
CA ASP A 86 4.26 -17.32 -17.91
C ASP A 86 4.23 -16.38 -16.69
N ILE A 87 3.55 -15.23 -16.80
CA ILE A 87 3.37 -14.31 -15.67
C ILE A 87 2.56 -14.96 -14.55
N ARG A 88 1.46 -15.66 -14.90
CA ARG A 88 0.66 -16.40 -13.89
C ARG A 88 1.51 -17.45 -13.18
N LYS A 89 2.23 -18.26 -13.95
CA LYS A 89 3.12 -19.31 -13.44
C LYS A 89 4.22 -18.70 -12.57
N PHE A 90 4.78 -17.56 -12.97
CA PHE A 90 5.82 -16.88 -12.20
C PHE A 90 5.36 -16.53 -10.79
N PHE A 91 4.19 -15.89 -10.65
CA PHE A 91 3.67 -15.57 -9.31
C PHE A 91 3.32 -16.80 -8.47
N VAL A 92 2.82 -17.87 -9.10
CA VAL A 92 2.55 -19.15 -8.41
C VAL A 92 3.85 -19.79 -7.92
N VAL A 93 4.90 -19.84 -8.75
CA VAL A 93 6.20 -20.40 -8.37
C VAL A 93 6.85 -19.56 -7.27
N GLN A 94 6.71 -18.23 -7.33
CA GLN A 94 7.17 -17.34 -6.28
C GLN A 94 6.48 -17.66 -4.94
N GLU A 95 5.15 -17.76 -4.90
CA GLU A 95 4.40 -18.17 -3.70
C GLU A 95 4.92 -19.52 -3.15
N LYS A 96 5.01 -20.52 -4.02
CA LYS A 96 5.48 -21.86 -3.65
C LYS A 96 6.90 -21.86 -3.10
N SER A 97 7.78 -21.05 -3.68
CA SER A 97 9.18 -20.93 -3.23
C SER A 97 9.23 -20.38 -1.81
N MET A 98 8.43 -19.36 -1.49
CA MET A 98 8.33 -18.81 -0.14
C MET A 98 7.72 -19.78 0.88
N ARG A 99 6.80 -20.64 0.45
CA ARG A 99 6.18 -21.67 1.31
C ARG A 99 7.02 -22.95 1.43
N GLY A 100 8.16 -23.05 0.73
CA GLY A 100 8.97 -24.27 0.68
C GLY A 100 8.28 -25.44 -0.04
N THR A 101 7.36 -25.16 -0.98
CA THR A 101 6.59 -26.16 -1.71
C THR A 101 6.85 -26.18 -3.22
N ALA A 102 7.76 -25.32 -3.72
CA ALA A 102 8.16 -25.32 -5.13
C ALA A 102 9.03 -26.54 -5.45
N THR A 103 8.77 -27.19 -6.59
CA THR A 103 9.64 -28.28 -7.07
C THR A 103 10.95 -27.71 -7.64
N GLU A 104 11.98 -28.55 -7.80
CA GLU A 104 13.24 -28.10 -8.40
C GLU A 104 13.07 -27.67 -9.86
N GLU A 105 12.15 -28.30 -10.60
CA GLU A 105 11.80 -27.91 -11.97
C GLU A 105 11.16 -26.53 -12.00
N GLU A 106 10.26 -26.22 -11.05
CA GLU A 106 9.64 -24.90 -10.92
C GLU A 106 10.68 -23.83 -10.59
N LYS A 107 11.58 -24.10 -9.63
CA LYS A 107 12.67 -23.18 -9.28
C LYS A 107 13.62 -22.96 -10.46
N GLN A 108 13.97 -24.03 -11.20
CA GLN A 108 14.83 -23.93 -12.37
C GLN A 108 14.16 -23.13 -13.49
N TRP A 109 12.88 -23.38 -13.76
CA TRP A 109 12.12 -22.58 -14.73
C TRP A 109 12.10 -21.10 -14.35
N ALA A 110 11.85 -20.78 -13.07
CA ALA A 110 11.85 -19.40 -12.60
C ALA A 110 13.24 -18.73 -12.74
N ARG A 111 14.33 -19.46 -12.46
CA ARG A 111 15.70 -18.96 -12.65
C ARG A 111 16.04 -18.70 -14.12
N GLU A 112 15.48 -19.46 -15.05
CA GLU A 112 15.74 -19.26 -16.47
C GLU A 112 14.87 -18.13 -17.06
N ILE A 113 13.58 -18.08 -16.73
CA ILE A 113 12.68 -17.09 -17.34
C ILE A 113 12.99 -15.65 -16.92
N VAL A 114 13.56 -15.44 -15.73
CA VAL A 114 13.97 -14.10 -15.26
C VAL A 114 15.21 -13.56 -15.99
N LYS A 115 15.90 -14.39 -16.78
CA LYS A 115 17.00 -13.97 -17.67
C LYS A 115 16.48 -13.49 -19.03
N ASP A 116 15.22 -13.77 -19.36
CA ASP A 116 14.60 -13.32 -20.61
C ASP A 116 14.18 -11.85 -20.47
N GLU A 117 14.88 -10.97 -21.19
CA GLU A 117 14.61 -9.53 -21.20
C GLU A 117 13.18 -9.19 -21.65
N ALA A 118 12.61 -9.93 -22.60
CA ALA A 118 11.26 -9.71 -23.08
C ALA A 118 10.23 -10.06 -21.99
N PHE A 119 10.47 -11.16 -21.28
CA PHE A 119 9.67 -11.51 -20.11
C PHE A 119 9.77 -10.45 -19.02
N ILE A 120 10.99 -10.01 -18.65
CA ILE A 120 11.22 -8.99 -17.61
C ILE A 120 10.51 -7.68 -17.96
N LYS A 121 10.63 -7.22 -19.21
CA LYS A 121 9.92 -6.03 -19.68
C LYS A 121 8.40 -6.21 -19.56
N ARG A 122 7.88 -7.35 -20.01
CA ARG A 122 6.43 -7.63 -20.00
C ARG A 122 5.87 -7.73 -18.59
N ILE A 123 6.54 -8.45 -17.68
CA ILE A 123 6.09 -8.59 -16.29
C ILE A 123 6.20 -7.27 -15.52
N SER A 124 7.18 -6.42 -15.83
CA SER A 124 7.26 -5.07 -15.25
C SER A 124 6.08 -4.21 -15.68
N ILE A 125 5.76 -4.17 -16.99
CA ILE A 125 4.60 -3.44 -17.52
C ILE A 125 3.31 -4.00 -16.91
N TYR A 126 3.14 -5.32 -16.90
CA TYR A 126 1.96 -5.94 -16.31
C TYR A 126 1.83 -5.65 -14.82
N GLY A 127 2.94 -5.69 -14.09
CA GLY A 127 2.97 -5.37 -12.67
C GLY A 127 2.45 -3.96 -12.41
N ASN A 128 2.96 -2.96 -13.13
CA ASN A 128 2.46 -1.58 -13.02
C ASN A 128 1.00 -1.46 -13.48
N PHE A 129 0.58 -2.18 -14.52
CA PHE A 129 -0.82 -2.14 -14.99
C PHE A 129 -1.81 -2.75 -13.98
N MET A 130 -1.43 -3.85 -13.33
CA MET A 130 -2.32 -4.67 -12.50
C MET A 130 -2.35 -4.22 -11.04
N HIS A 131 -1.26 -3.68 -10.53
CA HIS A 131 -1.03 -3.54 -9.08
C HIS A 131 -2.13 -2.75 -8.35
N GLY A 132 -2.48 -1.55 -8.82
CA GLY A 132 -3.54 -0.75 -8.20
C GLY A 132 -4.93 -1.41 -8.22
N THR A 133 -5.23 -2.21 -9.25
CA THR A 133 -6.47 -3.00 -9.31
C THR A 133 -6.45 -4.15 -8.30
N HIS A 134 -5.28 -4.76 -8.07
CA HIS A 134 -5.12 -5.86 -7.13
C HIS A 134 -5.26 -5.42 -5.69
N VAL A 135 -4.61 -4.32 -5.31
CA VAL A 135 -4.74 -3.77 -3.95
C VAL A 135 -6.14 -3.22 -3.70
N ALA A 136 -6.80 -2.63 -4.71
CA ALA A 136 -8.20 -2.22 -4.61
C ALA A 136 -9.13 -3.41 -4.32
N GLY A 137 -8.94 -4.54 -4.99
CA GLY A 137 -9.71 -5.76 -4.71
C GLY A 137 -9.54 -6.28 -3.29
N ILE A 138 -8.34 -6.16 -2.71
CA ILE A 138 -8.09 -6.54 -1.31
C ILE A 138 -8.81 -5.57 -0.37
N ALA A 139 -8.66 -4.26 -0.60
CA ALA A 139 -9.30 -3.22 0.20
C ALA A 139 -10.84 -3.30 0.16
N ALA A 140 -11.41 -3.69 -0.97
CA ALA A 140 -12.85 -3.82 -1.20
C ALA A 140 -13.46 -5.16 -0.71
N LYS A 141 -12.63 -6.14 -0.36
CA LYS A 141 -13.09 -7.51 -0.11
C LYS A 141 -13.99 -7.60 1.12
N LYS A 142 -15.25 -8.01 0.95
CA LYS A 142 -16.27 -8.08 2.02
C LYS A 142 -16.52 -6.75 2.75
N ALA A 143 -16.11 -5.63 2.14
CA ALA A 143 -16.48 -4.29 2.56
C ALA A 143 -17.57 -3.81 1.61
N ASP A 144 -18.79 -4.33 1.80
CA ASP A 144 -19.87 -4.19 0.80
C ASP A 144 -20.35 -2.76 0.64
N GLN A 145 -20.16 -1.92 1.67
CA GLN A 145 -20.54 -0.50 1.64
C GLN A 145 -19.41 0.40 1.14
N ALA A 146 -18.14 0.01 1.35
CA ALA A 146 -16.98 0.86 1.05
C ALA A 146 -16.95 1.31 -0.42
N LYS A 147 -16.52 2.56 -0.64
CA LYS A 147 -16.35 3.19 -1.94
C LYS A 147 -14.88 3.37 -2.27
N ILE A 148 -14.46 2.98 -3.47
CA ILE A 148 -13.07 2.98 -3.92
C ILE A 148 -12.82 4.22 -4.78
N LEU A 149 -12.02 5.15 -4.25
CA LEU A 149 -11.51 6.33 -4.95
C LEU A 149 -10.15 5.99 -5.57
N ALA A 150 -10.01 6.09 -6.89
CA ALA A 150 -8.77 5.73 -7.57
C ALA A 150 -7.82 6.95 -7.66
N VAL A 151 -6.62 6.84 -7.09
CA VAL A 151 -5.59 7.88 -7.19
C VAL A 151 -4.38 7.28 -7.90
N LYS A 152 -4.22 7.58 -9.18
CA LYS A 152 -3.11 7.05 -9.99
C LYS A 152 -1.88 7.95 -9.85
N LEU A 153 -0.89 7.43 -9.13
CA LEU A 153 0.41 8.03 -8.85
C LEU A 153 1.52 7.46 -9.74
N ILE A 154 1.43 6.19 -10.13
CA ILE A 154 2.49 5.49 -10.86
C ILE A 154 2.06 5.24 -12.30
N PRO A 155 2.83 5.65 -13.31
CA PRO A 155 2.50 5.38 -14.71
C PRO A 155 2.72 3.90 -15.04
N THR A 156 1.95 3.36 -15.98
CA THR A 156 2.10 1.96 -16.40
C THR A 156 3.46 1.70 -17.04
N GLU A 157 3.95 2.64 -17.84
CA GLU A 157 5.32 2.66 -18.37
C GLU A 157 6.11 3.79 -17.73
N VAL A 158 7.24 3.44 -17.11
CA VAL A 158 8.18 4.43 -16.57
C VAL A 158 9.13 4.86 -17.68
N LYS A 159 9.12 6.14 -18.04
CA LYS A 159 10.13 6.72 -18.95
C LYS A 159 11.38 7.11 -18.14
N LEU A 160 12.57 6.73 -18.63
CA LEU A 160 13.82 7.14 -18.00
C LEU A 160 14.07 8.65 -18.22
N PRO A 161 14.47 9.41 -17.19
CA PRO A 161 14.87 10.80 -17.36
C PRO A 161 16.15 10.96 -18.21
N GLY A 162 16.19 11.99 -19.05
CA GLY A 162 17.37 12.38 -19.84
C GLY A 162 18.47 13.01 -18.98
N GLN A 163 19.73 12.70 -19.31
CA GLN A 163 20.93 13.14 -18.58
C GLN A 163 21.33 14.58 -18.92
N ASP A 164 20.96 15.54 -18.09
CA ASP A 164 21.54 16.89 -18.18
C ASP A 164 22.78 17.05 -17.29
N LYS A 165 23.82 17.62 -17.89
CA LYS A 165 25.18 17.73 -17.34
C LYS A 165 25.28 18.90 -16.34
N ILE A 166 25.62 18.60 -15.10
CA ILE A 166 26.01 19.59 -14.08
C ILE A 166 27.52 19.51 -13.82
N SER A 167 28.17 20.65 -13.63
CA SER A 167 29.63 20.83 -13.59
C SER A 167 30.19 21.22 -12.20
N LYS A 168 31.09 20.36 -11.68
CA LYS A 168 32.27 20.51 -10.76
C LYS A 168 32.31 21.57 -9.63
N LYS A 169 32.64 21.18 -8.38
CA LYS A 169 34.01 21.08 -7.76
C LYS A 169 33.99 20.77 -6.22
N ASP A 170 35.12 20.31 -5.66
CA ASP A 170 35.36 19.58 -4.40
C ASP A 170 34.93 20.14 -3.01
N SER A 171 34.81 19.19 -2.05
CA SER A 171 34.56 19.21 -0.59
C SER A 171 33.38 20.03 -0.04
N PHE A 172 33.14 21.24 -0.55
CA PHE A 172 31.89 21.96 -0.34
C PHE A 172 30.72 21.31 -1.12
N ALA A 173 31.05 20.62 -2.23
CA ALA A 173 30.07 19.93 -3.06
C ALA A 173 29.37 18.77 -2.37
N LEU A 174 29.95 18.10 -1.36
CA LEU A 174 29.25 17.02 -0.67
C LEU A 174 28.12 17.57 0.23
N LYS A 175 28.38 18.69 0.90
CA LYS A 175 27.36 19.38 1.70
C LYS A 175 26.24 19.92 0.79
N MET A 176 26.60 20.49 -0.36
CA MET A 176 25.64 20.90 -1.38
C MET A 176 24.91 19.72 -2.03
N PHE A 177 25.55 18.56 -2.14
CA PHE A 177 24.94 17.34 -2.65
C PHE A 177 23.88 16.81 -1.69
N LYS A 178 24.18 16.73 -0.38
CA LYS A 178 23.18 16.41 0.64
C LYS A 178 21.99 17.37 0.61
N LYS A 179 22.26 18.68 0.53
CA LYS A 179 21.21 19.69 0.34
C LYS A 179 20.44 19.52 -0.98
N GLY A 180 21.10 19.04 -2.04
CA GLY A 180 20.48 18.70 -3.32
C GLY A 180 19.57 17.48 -3.22
N LEU A 181 19.93 16.46 -2.44
CA LEU A 181 19.09 15.30 -2.15
C LEU A 181 17.84 15.72 -1.34
N GLU A 182 18.00 16.61 -0.37
CA GLU A 182 16.88 17.21 0.37
C GLU A 182 15.94 17.99 -0.57
N LEU A 183 16.49 18.78 -1.50
CA LEU A 183 15.69 19.51 -2.48
C LEU A 183 14.96 18.57 -3.44
N LEU A 184 15.60 17.48 -3.87
CA LEU A 184 14.96 16.46 -4.70
C LEU A 184 13.80 15.80 -3.96
N ALA A 185 14.02 15.41 -2.69
CA ALA A 185 12.97 14.87 -1.84
C ALA A 185 11.82 15.88 -1.68
N ASN A 186 12.14 17.16 -1.48
CA ASN A 186 11.15 18.23 -1.38
C ASN A 186 10.34 18.40 -2.68
N GLN A 187 11.00 18.35 -3.84
CA GLN A 187 10.32 18.43 -5.13
C GLN A 187 9.40 17.22 -5.37
N GLN A 188 9.80 16.02 -4.95
CA GLN A 188 8.96 14.83 -5.02
C GLN A 188 7.76 14.92 -4.07
N ALA A 189 7.93 15.54 -2.91
CA ALA A 189 6.87 15.69 -1.91
C ALA A 189 5.75 16.64 -2.34
N ALA A 190 5.97 17.57 -3.28
CA ALA A 190 4.94 18.49 -3.76
C ALA A 190 3.72 17.74 -4.35
N MET A 191 3.97 16.73 -5.18
CA MET A 191 2.90 15.88 -5.72
C MET A 191 2.22 15.05 -4.63
N MET A 192 2.98 14.63 -3.61
CA MET A 192 2.43 13.87 -2.48
C MET A 192 1.52 14.76 -1.60
N GLU A 193 1.91 16.01 -1.38
CA GLU A 193 1.10 17.01 -0.68
C GLU A 193 -0.20 17.32 -1.46
N GLU A 194 -0.11 17.49 -2.78
CA GLU A 194 -1.26 17.67 -3.66
C GLU A 194 -2.24 16.49 -3.60
N ILE A 195 -1.72 15.25 -3.63
CA ILE A 195 -2.52 14.04 -3.42
C ILE A 195 -3.19 14.05 -2.04
N GLY A 196 -2.50 14.52 -1.00
CA GLY A 196 -3.07 14.67 0.34
C GLY A 196 -4.30 15.58 0.32
N TYR A 197 -4.18 16.78 -0.23
CA TYR A 197 -5.33 17.69 -0.38
C TYR A 197 -6.46 17.09 -1.23
N TYR A 198 -6.14 16.34 -2.28
CA TYR A 198 -7.15 15.67 -3.11
C TYR A 198 -7.95 14.63 -2.32
N VAL A 199 -7.26 13.81 -1.54
CA VAL A 199 -7.86 12.75 -0.71
C VAL A 199 -8.70 13.35 0.42
N ASP A 200 -8.23 14.42 1.07
CA ASP A 200 -9.00 15.14 2.10
C ASP A 200 -10.22 15.87 1.51
N GLY A 201 -10.06 16.55 0.37
CA GLY A 201 -11.14 17.25 -0.33
C GLY A 201 -12.29 16.34 -0.72
N HIS A 202 -11.96 15.09 -1.11
CA HIS A 202 -12.93 14.03 -1.39
C HIS A 202 -13.37 13.23 -0.15
N LYS A 203 -12.92 13.64 1.03
CA LYS A 203 -13.30 13.06 2.33
C LYS A 203 -13.05 11.55 2.41
N ALA A 204 -11.92 11.09 1.88
CA ALA A 204 -11.55 9.70 2.06
C ALA A 204 -11.29 9.41 3.55
N ASP A 205 -11.92 8.38 4.09
CA ASP A 205 -11.73 7.98 5.48
C ASP A 205 -10.42 7.18 5.66
N VAL A 206 -10.03 6.45 4.61
CA VAL A 206 -8.85 5.59 4.58
C VAL A 206 -8.11 5.78 3.25
N ALA A 207 -6.78 5.81 3.28
CA ALA A 207 -5.95 5.82 2.08
C ALA A 207 -4.95 4.66 2.14
N ASN A 208 -4.99 3.77 1.16
CA ASN A 208 -3.97 2.73 0.98
C ASN A 208 -2.85 3.25 0.08
N GLY A 209 -1.61 3.26 0.59
CA GLY A 209 -0.40 3.54 -0.18
C GLY A 209 0.49 2.30 -0.26
N SER A 210 0.45 1.62 -1.40
CA SER A 210 1.30 0.45 -1.68
C SER A 210 2.49 0.81 -2.58
N PHE A 211 3.14 1.93 -2.27
CA PHE A 211 4.31 2.48 -2.95
C PHE A 211 5.35 2.93 -1.93
N GLY A 212 6.59 3.14 -2.37
CA GLY A 212 7.62 3.71 -1.53
C GLY A 212 9.02 3.62 -2.12
N THR A 213 9.95 4.33 -1.49
CA THR A 213 11.39 4.25 -1.77
C THR A 213 12.07 3.64 -0.54
N GLY A 214 12.61 2.44 -0.73
CA GLY A 214 13.40 1.72 0.27
C GLY A 214 14.89 1.97 0.12
N TYR A 215 15.66 1.41 1.05
CA TYR A 215 17.11 1.56 1.10
C TYR A 215 17.86 1.08 -0.15
N PRO A 216 17.56 -0.08 -0.76
CA PRO A 216 18.25 -0.50 -1.99
C PRO A 216 18.03 0.47 -3.17
N GLN A 217 16.83 1.02 -3.30
CA GLN A 217 16.49 2.00 -4.34
C GLN A 217 17.20 3.34 -4.06
N ALA A 218 17.24 3.78 -2.80
CA ALA A 218 18.00 4.96 -2.39
C ALA A 218 19.49 4.82 -2.76
N MET A 219 20.10 3.65 -2.48
CA MET A 219 21.50 3.36 -2.85
C MET A 219 21.76 3.48 -4.35
N GLN A 220 20.81 3.10 -5.20
CA GLN A 220 20.92 3.26 -6.65
C GLN A 220 20.80 4.73 -7.06
N ILE A 221 19.82 5.45 -6.52
CA ILE A 221 19.58 6.87 -6.80
C ILE A 221 20.80 7.70 -6.39
N THR A 222 21.30 7.54 -5.16
CA THR A 222 22.42 8.32 -4.65
C THR A 222 23.71 7.99 -5.39
N ALA A 223 23.96 6.71 -5.73
CA ALA A 223 25.13 6.33 -6.53
C ALA A 223 25.08 6.95 -7.93
N MET A 224 23.93 6.91 -8.60
CA MET A 224 23.74 7.50 -9.93
C MET A 224 23.95 9.02 -9.90
N LEU A 225 23.33 9.71 -8.94
CA LEU A 225 23.45 11.16 -8.80
C LEU A 225 24.89 11.56 -8.45
N TYR A 226 25.53 10.82 -7.54
CA TYR A 226 26.93 11.04 -7.18
C TYR A 226 27.86 10.83 -8.38
N LYS A 227 27.69 9.73 -9.12
CA LYS A 227 28.47 9.45 -10.34
C LYS A 227 28.28 10.53 -11.40
N THR A 228 27.06 11.02 -11.59
CA THR A 228 26.75 12.09 -12.56
C THR A 228 27.50 13.37 -12.23
N LEU A 229 27.53 13.76 -10.96
CA LEU A 229 28.14 15.03 -10.51
C LEU A 229 29.66 14.95 -10.35
N PHE A 230 30.16 13.85 -9.79
CA PHE A 230 31.57 13.69 -9.42
C PHE A 230 32.37 12.84 -10.43
N ARG A 231 31.70 12.23 -11.42
CA ARG A 231 32.29 11.37 -12.47
C ARG A 231 33.11 10.20 -11.92
N LYS A 232 32.78 9.75 -10.72
CA LYS A 232 33.33 8.58 -10.05
C LYS A 232 32.26 7.95 -9.18
N ASP A 233 32.36 6.64 -8.95
CA ASP A 233 31.48 5.95 -8.03
C ASP A 233 31.81 6.33 -6.57
N PRO A 234 30.81 6.46 -5.69
CA PRO A 234 31.05 6.65 -4.26
C PRO A 234 31.66 5.38 -3.63
N THR A 235 32.35 5.51 -2.49
CA THR A 235 32.68 4.33 -1.68
C THR A 235 31.39 3.74 -1.09
N PRO A 236 31.35 2.44 -0.75
CA PRO A 236 30.17 1.82 -0.14
C PRO A 236 29.66 2.56 1.10
N GLU A 237 30.57 2.99 1.98
CA GLU A 237 30.25 3.70 3.22
C GLU A 237 29.66 5.07 2.94
N LEU A 238 30.23 5.80 1.97
CA LEU A 238 29.71 7.10 1.57
C LEU A 238 28.34 6.97 0.92
N ASN A 239 28.12 5.95 0.07
CA ASN A 239 26.83 5.75 -0.57
C ASN A 239 25.74 5.39 0.44
N HIS A 240 26.09 4.58 1.45
CA HIS A 240 25.22 4.28 2.58
C HIS A 240 24.82 5.56 3.31
N GLU A 241 25.79 6.39 3.72
CA GLU A 241 25.53 7.65 4.41
C GLU A 241 24.62 8.57 3.60
N LEU A 242 24.88 8.71 2.28
CA LEU A 242 24.06 9.52 1.39
C LEU A 242 22.64 8.97 1.22
N SER A 243 22.48 7.65 1.21
CA SER A 243 21.17 6.99 1.09
C SER A 243 20.32 7.19 2.32
N ILE A 244 20.93 7.09 3.52
CA ILE A 244 20.23 7.37 4.78
C ILE A 244 19.78 8.84 4.81
N VAL A 245 20.66 9.79 4.47
CA VAL A 245 20.28 11.22 4.41
C VAL A 245 19.13 11.47 3.43
N PHE A 246 19.18 10.84 2.25
CA PHE A 246 18.12 10.97 1.25
C PHE A 246 16.78 10.41 1.77
N LEU A 247 16.80 9.24 2.39
CA LEU A 247 15.60 8.60 2.92
C LEU A 247 14.99 9.37 4.10
N GLU A 248 15.82 9.85 5.03
CA GLU A 248 15.36 10.69 6.14
C GLU A 248 14.71 11.99 5.63
N ALA A 249 15.32 12.60 4.61
CA ALA A 249 14.71 13.74 3.93
C ALA A 249 13.40 13.34 3.26
N ALA A 250 13.35 12.24 2.51
CA ALA A 250 12.14 11.77 1.85
C ALA A 250 11.01 11.43 2.84
N VAL A 251 11.32 10.87 4.01
CA VAL A 251 10.32 10.62 5.07
C VAL A 251 9.77 11.96 5.59
N ARG A 252 10.65 12.90 5.93
CA ARG A 252 10.26 14.21 6.46
C ARG A 252 9.43 15.01 5.44
N GLU A 253 9.86 15.08 4.19
CA GLU A 253 9.16 15.87 3.17
C GLU A 253 7.83 15.20 2.77
N ASN A 254 7.78 13.86 2.64
CA ASN A 254 6.52 13.17 2.32
C ASN A 254 5.52 13.15 3.48
N ALA A 255 5.88 13.56 4.70
CA ALA A 255 4.93 13.76 5.81
C ALA A 255 3.80 14.73 5.43
N ARG A 256 4.08 15.67 4.51
CA ARG A 256 3.07 16.60 3.97
C ARG A 256 1.85 15.92 3.36
N LEU A 257 2.00 14.71 2.80
CA LEU A 257 0.88 13.89 2.31
C LEU A 257 -0.15 13.64 3.40
N VAL A 258 0.33 13.22 4.58
CA VAL A 258 -0.54 12.79 5.69
C VAL A 258 -0.98 13.98 6.54
N GLU A 259 -0.20 15.06 6.55
CA GLU A 259 -0.55 16.34 7.18
C GLU A 259 -1.65 17.08 6.41
N ALA A 260 -1.66 16.99 5.08
CA ALA A 260 -2.68 17.59 4.22
C ALA A 260 -4.04 16.90 4.31
N ALA A 261 -4.10 15.68 4.87
CA ALA A 261 -5.31 14.89 5.05
C ALA A 261 -5.44 14.33 6.49
N PRO A 262 -5.59 15.21 7.50
CA PRO A 262 -5.57 14.81 8.90
C PRO A 262 -6.77 13.92 9.30
N ASN A 263 -7.85 13.94 8.50
CA ASN A 263 -9.06 13.15 8.73
C ASN A 263 -9.04 11.78 8.02
N THR A 264 -7.97 11.46 7.29
CA THR A 264 -7.79 10.20 6.59
C THR A 264 -6.78 9.32 7.31
N LEU A 265 -7.09 8.04 7.52
CA LEU A 265 -6.09 7.06 7.97
C LEU A 265 -5.28 6.53 6.79
N PHE A 266 -3.99 6.81 6.75
CA PHE A 266 -3.06 6.30 5.76
C PHE A 266 -2.49 4.94 6.18
N VAL A 267 -2.50 3.99 5.24
CA VAL A 267 -2.01 2.62 5.43
C VAL A 267 -0.87 2.37 4.45
N PHE A 268 0.36 2.23 4.95
CA PHE A 268 1.55 2.08 4.11
C PHE A 268 2.18 0.69 4.21
N ALA A 269 2.59 0.17 3.06
CA ALA A 269 3.33 -1.08 2.94
C ALA A 269 4.76 -0.95 3.50
N ALA A 270 5.25 -1.93 4.28
CA ALA A 270 6.56 -1.80 4.95
C ALA A 270 7.78 -1.77 4.01
N GLY A 271 7.68 -2.37 2.82
CA GLY A 271 8.79 -2.59 1.89
C GLY A 271 9.13 -4.08 1.75
N ASN A 272 9.80 -4.45 0.65
CA ASN A 272 9.99 -5.84 0.25
C ASN A 272 11.47 -6.27 0.18
N ASP A 273 12.33 -5.66 1.00
CA ASP A 273 13.79 -5.85 0.95
C ASP A 273 14.33 -6.77 2.08
N GLY A 274 13.46 -7.23 2.98
CA GLY A 274 13.84 -8.02 4.16
C GLY A 274 14.66 -7.23 5.18
N LEU A 275 14.54 -5.91 5.18
CA LEU A 275 15.34 -4.99 5.99
C LEU A 275 14.59 -4.49 7.22
N ASP A 276 15.38 -4.07 8.21
CA ASP A 276 14.92 -3.45 9.45
C ASP A 276 14.75 -1.94 9.25
N ASN A 277 13.52 -1.46 9.15
CA ASN A 277 13.14 -0.06 8.97
C ASN A 277 13.55 0.83 10.15
N ASP A 278 13.91 0.26 11.31
CA ASP A 278 14.52 1.01 12.41
C ASP A 278 15.98 1.43 12.07
N LYS A 279 16.62 0.74 11.12
CA LYS A 279 18.02 0.97 10.69
C LYS A 279 18.12 1.49 9.26
N PHE A 280 17.20 1.06 8.39
CA PHE A 280 17.17 1.36 6.97
C PHE A 280 15.80 1.94 6.62
N PRO A 281 15.61 3.26 6.75
CA PRO A 281 14.29 3.88 6.58
C PRO A 281 13.68 3.64 5.20
N THR A 282 12.35 3.60 5.15
CA THR A 282 11.55 3.50 3.92
C THR A 282 10.52 4.64 3.92
N SER A 283 10.48 5.45 2.86
CA SER A 283 9.48 6.52 2.70
C SER A 283 8.35 6.06 1.75
N PRO A 284 7.06 6.30 2.04
CA PRO A 284 6.51 7.05 3.17
C PRO A 284 6.36 6.25 4.49
N THR A 285 6.59 4.95 4.48
CA THR A 285 6.27 4.03 5.59
C THR A 285 6.78 4.47 6.97
N ASN A 286 7.98 5.04 7.06
CA ASN A 286 8.57 5.50 8.32
C ASN A 286 7.99 6.83 8.85
N ILE A 287 7.02 7.44 8.17
CA ILE A 287 6.30 8.61 8.70
C ILE A 287 5.54 8.19 9.97
N GLN A 288 5.90 8.78 11.10
CA GLN A 288 5.24 8.52 12.39
C GLN A 288 4.22 9.62 12.66
N SER A 289 2.94 9.30 12.43
CA SER A 289 1.80 10.19 12.69
C SER A 289 0.63 9.41 13.29
N ASP A 290 -0.27 10.12 13.96
CA ASP A 290 -1.49 9.57 14.55
C ASP A 290 -2.45 8.99 13.50
N ASN A 291 -2.37 9.50 12.26
CA ASN A 291 -3.18 9.05 11.13
C ASN A 291 -2.41 8.14 10.14
N VAL A 292 -1.31 7.50 10.56
CA VAL A 292 -0.54 6.56 9.73
C VAL A 292 -0.45 5.20 10.39
N ILE A 293 -0.63 4.12 9.64
CA ILE A 293 -0.34 2.76 10.05
C ILE A 293 0.54 2.05 9.01
N SER A 294 1.62 1.44 9.49
CA SER A 294 2.63 0.77 8.68
C SER A 294 2.52 -0.75 8.80
N VAL A 295 2.65 -1.46 7.68
CA VAL A 295 2.21 -2.87 7.57
C VAL A 295 3.28 -3.80 7.00
N ALA A 296 3.76 -4.73 7.84
CA ALA A 296 4.58 -5.87 7.43
C ALA A 296 3.75 -6.99 6.79
N ALA A 297 4.37 -7.81 5.94
CA ALA A 297 3.77 -8.96 5.29
C ALA A 297 4.08 -10.27 6.01
N THR A 298 3.09 -11.15 6.09
CA THR A 298 3.24 -12.52 6.61
C THR A 298 2.86 -13.58 5.60
N MET A 299 3.39 -14.78 5.80
CA MET A 299 2.94 -16.01 5.17
C MET A 299 1.73 -16.56 5.92
N GLY A 300 0.54 -16.06 5.56
CA GLY A 300 -0.67 -16.34 6.32
C GLY A 300 -0.51 -15.89 7.78
N ARG A 301 -0.71 -16.80 8.73
CA ARG A 301 -0.51 -16.53 10.17
C ARG A 301 0.64 -17.34 10.78
N LEU A 302 1.54 -17.85 9.93
CA LEU A 302 2.56 -18.83 10.33
C LEU A 302 3.93 -18.21 10.59
N ALA A 303 4.30 -17.20 9.80
CA ALA A 303 5.59 -16.52 9.91
C ALA A 303 5.55 -15.16 9.21
N ILE A 304 6.50 -14.29 9.54
CA ILE A 304 6.81 -13.12 8.72
C ILE A 304 7.31 -13.58 7.34
N ALA A 305 6.93 -12.87 6.28
CA ALA A 305 7.43 -13.16 4.95
C ALA A 305 8.92 -12.78 4.87
N PRO A 306 9.78 -13.59 4.22
CA PRO A 306 11.23 -13.35 4.22
C PRO A 306 11.63 -12.02 3.58
N PHE A 307 10.84 -11.55 2.61
CA PHE A 307 11.05 -10.25 1.96
C PHE A 307 10.49 -9.07 2.77
N SER A 308 9.64 -9.29 3.76
CA SER A 308 8.97 -8.18 4.43
C SER A 308 10.00 -7.35 5.18
N ASN A 309 10.02 -6.06 4.92
CA ASN A 309 10.62 -5.13 5.87
C ASN A 309 9.84 -5.20 7.20
N TYR A 310 10.55 -4.89 8.27
CA TYR A 310 10.06 -4.96 9.64
C TYR A 310 10.72 -3.85 10.46
N GLY A 311 10.27 -3.58 11.68
CA GLY A 311 10.86 -2.58 12.56
C GLY A 311 10.10 -2.52 13.87
N LYS A 312 10.78 -2.72 15.00
CA LYS A 312 10.13 -2.74 16.32
C LYS A 312 9.66 -1.34 16.72
N GLY A 313 10.31 -0.30 16.21
CA GLY A 313 9.90 1.10 16.37
C GLY A 313 9.15 1.68 15.18
N MET A 314 9.38 1.17 13.96
CA MET A 314 8.93 1.82 12.72
C MET A 314 7.83 1.09 11.95
N VAL A 315 7.46 -0.14 12.33
CA VAL A 315 6.38 -0.91 11.67
C VAL A 315 5.32 -1.34 12.69
N ASP A 316 4.08 -0.88 12.51
CA ASP A 316 3.01 -0.99 13.53
C ASP A 316 2.46 -2.42 13.70
N VAL A 317 2.04 -3.03 12.59
CA VAL A 317 1.32 -4.30 12.56
C VAL A 317 1.78 -5.17 11.39
N ALA A 318 1.39 -6.45 11.43
CA ALA A 318 1.56 -7.34 10.29
C ALA A 318 0.21 -7.83 9.73
N ALA A 319 0.17 -8.14 8.44
CA ALA A 319 -0.99 -8.72 7.77
C ALA A 319 -0.58 -9.75 6.71
N PRO A 320 -1.48 -10.68 6.32
CA PRO A 320 -1.19 -11.64 5.25
C PRO A 320 -0.80 -10.94 3.94
N GLY A 321 0.38 -11.28 3.40
CA GLY A 321 0.91 -10.65 2.19
C GLY A 321 1.51 -11.63 1.18
N VAL A 322 1.37 -12.95 1.39
CA VAL A 322 1.94 -13.98 0.48
C VAL A 322 0.85 -14.80 -0.20
N GLY A 323 0.90 -14.83 -1.54
CA GLY A 323 -0.04 -15.60 -2.35
C GLY A 323 -1.47 -15.07 -2.29
N ILE A 324 -1.64 -13.75 -2.19
CA ILE A 324 -2.94 -13.12 -2.04
C ILE A 324 -3.64 -13.07 -3.40
N LEU A 325 -4.72 -13.84 -3.52
CA LEU A 325 -5.61 -13.80 -4.69
C LEU A 325 -6.49 -12.55 -4.62
N SER A 326 -6.41 -11.72 -5.65
CA SER A 326 -7.24 -10.52 -5.81
C SER A 326 -7.53 -10.24 -7.28
N THR A 327 -8.34 -9.22 -7.53
CA THR A 327 -8.74 -8.72 -8.85
C THR A 327 -7.53 -8.24 -9.67
N ALA A 328 -7.62 -8.36 -10.97
CA ALA A 328 -6.68 -7.80 -11.94
C ALA A 328 -7.46 -7.23 -13.13
N PRO A 329 -6.89 -6.28 -13.89
CA PRO A 329 -7.62 -5.63 -14.97
C PRO A 329 -8.16 -6.62 -16.00
N GLY A 330 -9.36 -6.34 -16.52
CA GLY A 330 -10.02 -7.19 -17.52
C GLY A 330 -10.80 -8.37 -16.93
N ASP A 331 -11.42 -8.19 -15.76
CA ASP A 331 -12.17 -9.25 -15.03
C ASP A 331 -11.33 -10.49 -14.65
N GLU A 332 -10.03 -10.28 -14.49
CA GLU A 332 -9.05 -11.31 -14.18
C GLU A 332 -8.76 -11.43 -12.69
N TYR A 333 -8.13 -12.54 -12.30
CA TYR A 333 -7.64 -12.74 -10.94
C TYR A 333 -6.24 -13.33 -10.95
N VAL A 334 -5.38 -12.82 -10.07
CA VAL A 334 -4.00 -13.30 -9.92
C VAL A 334 -3.60 -13.34 -8.45
N LYS A 335 -2.73 -14.30 -8.12
CA LYS A 335 -2.07 -14.32 -6.82
C LYS A 335 -0.81 -13.46 -6.88
N VAL A 336 -0.62 -12.59 -5.91
CA VAL A 336 0.58 -11.74 -5.80
C VAL A 336 1.07 -11.75 -4.36
N SER A 337 2.36 -11.51 -4.16
CA SER A 337 2.98 -11.43 -2.84
C SER A 337 3.71 -10.10 -2.67
N GLY A 338 3.56 -9.49 -1.49
CA GLY A 338 4.20 -8.23 -1.14
C GLY A 338 3.60 -7.61 0.13
N THR A 339 4.33 -6.69 0.77
CA THR A 339 3.75 -5.77 1.75
C THR A 339 2.66 -4.90 1.12
N SER A 340 2.75 -4.69 -0.19
CA SER A 340 1.71 -4.05 -1.00
C SER A 340 0.36 -4.76 -0.97
N GLN A 341 0.33 -6.08 -0.69
CA GLN A 341 -0.91 -6.84 -0.49
C GLN A 341 -1.33 -6.91 0.98
N ALA A 342 -0.37 -6.75 1.90
CA ALA A 342 -0.65 -6.69 3.34
C ALA A 342 -1.29 -5.36 3.75
N ALA A 343 -0.79 -4.22 3.22
CA ALA A 343 -1.35 -2.89 3.47
C ALA A 343 -2.86 -2.78 3.17
N PRO A 344 -3.38 -3.16 1.98
CA PRO A 344 -4.81 -3.05 1.70
C PRO A 344 -5.66 -4.01 2.53
N TYR A 345 -5.08 -5.06 3.11
CA TYR A 345 -5.77 -5.90 4.09
C TYR A 345 -6.07 -5.10 5.37
N VAL A 346 -5.15 -4.23 5.80
CA VAL A 346 -5.34 -3.34 6.94
C VAL A 346 -6.26 -2.17 6.57
N ALA A 347 -6.16 -1.63 5.36
CA ALA A 347 -7.08 -0.61 4.86
C ALA A 347 -8.54 -1.13 4.82
N ASN A 348 -8.75 -2.38 4.43
CA ASN A 348 -10.05 -3.04 4.51
C ASN A 348 -10.59 -3.09 5.96
N ILE A 349 -9.74 -3.43 6.93
CA ILE A 349 -10.14 -3.46 8.34
C ILE A 349 -10.50 -2.05 8.81
N ALA A 350 -9.69 -1.04 8.48
CA ALA A 350 -9.95 0.35 8.83
C ALA A 350 -11.29 0.85 8.27
N ALA A 351 -11.57 0.58 7.00
CA ALA A 351 -12.83 0.93 6.35
C ALA A 351 -14.03 0.31 7.07
N ARG A 352 -13.93 -0.97 7.44
CA ARG A 352 -15.00 -1.68 8.15
C ARG A 352 -15.17 -1.23 9.60
N VAL A 353 -14.10 -0.79 10.27
CA VAL A 353 -14.17 -0.14 11.58
C VAL A 353 -14.86 1.22 11.47
N LYS A 354 -14.54 2.00 10.42
CA LYS A 354 -15.20 3.28 10.13
C LYS A 354 -16.68 3.09 9.81
N ASP A 355 -17.05 2.11 9.00
CA ASP A 355 -18.45 1.77 8.71
C ASP A 355 -19.21 1.39 10.00
N ALA A 356 -18.55 0.71 10.94
CA ALA A 356 -19.14 0.31 12.22
C ALA A 356 -19.34 1.49 13.19
N ASN A 357 -18.49 2.51 13.11
CA ASN A 357 -18.67 3.77 13.84
C ASN A 357 -18.10 4.94 13.04
N PRO A 358 -18.94 5.66 12.25
CA PRO A 358 -18.51 6.77 11.42
C PRO A 358 -17.95 7.97 12.20
N SER A 359 -18.15 8.05 13.52
CA SER A 359 -17.63 9.14 14.35
C SER A 359 -16.15 8.98 14.73
N LEU A 360 -15.56 7.80 14.51
CA LEU A 360 -14.16 7.54 14.87
C LEU A 360 -13.21 8.41 14.04
N ALA A 361 -12.28 9.06 14.73
CA ALA A 361 -11.14 9.72 14.11
C ALA A 361 -10.09 8.67 13.66
N PRO A 362 -9.21 9.01 12.69
CA PRO A 362 -8.15 8.10 12.24
C PRO A 362 -7.30 7.51 13.36
N VAL A 363 -6.96 8.33 14.36
CA VAL A 363 -6.16 7.91 15.53
C VAL A 363 -6.85 6.81 16.34
N ASP A 364 -8.17 6.86 16.47
CA ASP A 364 -8.94 5.86 17.22
C ASP A 364 -9.10 4.57 16.41
N ILE A 365 -9.24 4.67 15.09
CA ILE A 365 -9.21 3.50 14.19
C ILE A 365 -7.84 2.82 14.27
N LYS A 366 -6.74 3.59 14.24
CA LYS A 366 -5.38 3.08 14.44
C LYS A 366 -5.24 2.35 15.77
N LYS A 367 -5.66 2.97 16.88
CA LYS A 367 -5.66 2.35 18.22
C LYS A 367 -6.45 1.04 18.25
N ILE A 368 -7.65 1.01 17.65
CA ILE A 368 -8.48 -0.20 17.56
C ILE A 368 -7.73 -1.31 16.83
N ILE A 369 -7.19 -1.04 15.64
CA ILE A 369 -6.47 -2.04 14.84
C ILE A 369 -5.26 -2.58 15.61
N MET A 370 -4.44 -1.70 16.19
CA MET A 370 -3.24 -2.08 16.92
C MET A 370 -3.56 -2.83 18.22
N GLY A 371 -4.58 -2.42 18.97
CA GLY A 371 -4.98 -3.05 20.23
C GLY A 371 -5.69 -4.39 20.07
N THR A 372 -6.20 -4.68 18.88
CA THR A 372 -6.97 -5.90 18.59
C THR A 372 -6.19 -6.96 17.81
N VAL A 373 -4.88 -6.81 17.61
CA VAL A 373 -4.07 -7.84 16.96
C VAL A 373 -4.07 -9.17 17.72
N ASP A 374 -3.88 -10.26 16.96
CA ASP A 374 -3.46 -11.55 17.49
C ASP A 374 -1.96 -11.50 17.73
N TYR A 375 -1.54 -11.63 18.97
CA TYR A 375 -0.12 -11.65 19.31
C TYR A 375 0.53 -12.92 18.75
N LYS A 376 1.72 -12.77 18.15
CA LYS A 376 2.50 -13.89 17.60
C LYS A 376 3.95 -13.75 18.03
N ASN A 377 4.49 -14.76 18.71
CA ASN A 377 5.88 -14.73 19.21
C ASN A 377 6.92 -14.40 18.11
N TYR A 378 6.70 -14.83 16.87
CA TYR A 378 7.62 -14.54 15.75
C TYR A 378 7.56 -13.08 15.27
N LEU A 379 6.62 -12.27 15.77
CA LEU A 379 6.46 -10.85 15.46
C LEU A 379 6.92 -9.93 16.58
N THR A 380 7.20 -10.46 17.79
CA THR A 380 7.49 -9.66 19.00
C THR A 380 8.57 -8.62 18.77
N ASP A 381 9.65 -8.95 18.07
CA ASP A 381 10.76 -8.03 17.76
C ASP A 381 10.75 -7.56 16.31
N LYS A 382 9.60 -7.68 15.62
CA LYS A 382 9.46 -7.34 14.19
C LYS A 382 8.48 -6.21 13.93
N VAL A 383 7.47 -6.03 14.77
CA VAL A 383 6.51 -4.92 14.66
C VAL A 383 6.18 -4.40 16.05
N VAL A 384 5.73 -3.14 16.15
CA VAL A 384 5.40 -2.44 17.41
C VAL A 384 4.47 -3.31 18.26
N THR A 385 3.36 -3.74 17.68
CA THR A 385 2.32 -4.52 18.37
C THR A 385 2.70 -5.97 18.65
N GLY A 386 3.78 -6.48 18.03
CA GLY A 386 4.12 -7.90 18.08
C GLY A 386 3.03 -8.83 17.51
N GLY A 387 2.12 -8.32 16.68
CA GLY A 387 0.92 -9.05 16.30
C GLY A 387 0.47 -8.88 14.86
N LEU A 388 -0.40 -9.81 14.46
CA LEU A 388 -1.05 -9.86 13.16
C LEU A 388 -2.51 -9.39 13.31
N VAL A 389 -2.97 -8.54 12.40
CA VAL A 389 -4.31 -7.93 12.48
C VAL A 389 -5.45 -8.96 12.56
N ASN A 390 -6.45 -8.67 13.39
CA ASN A 390 -7.66 -9.50 13.53
C ASN A 390 -8.91 -8.69 13.14
N THR A 391 -9.42 -8.95 11.95
CA THR A 391 -10.59 -8.25 11.39
C THR A 391 -11.82 -8.37 12.28
N GLY A 392 -12.14 -9.57 12.80
CA GLY A 392 -13.35 -9.78 13.60
C GLY A 392 -13.30 -8.99 14.90
N ARG A 393 -12.13 -8.98 15.54
CA ARG A 393 -11.91 -8.24 16.79
C ARG A 393 -11.93 -6.73 16.60
N ALA A 394 -11.23 -6.23 15.57
CA ALA A 394 -11.21 -4.81 15.24
C ALA A 394 -12.61 -4.26 14.93
N VAL A 395 -13.38 -4.96 14.08
CA VAL A 395 -14.75 -4.55 13.75
C VAL A 395 -15.66 -4.60 14.98
N GLN A 396 -15.51 -5.61 15.85
CA GLN A 396 -16.27 -5.68 17.10
C GLN A 396 -15.95 -4.52 18.04
N ALA A 397 -14.68 -4.11 18.16
CA ALA A 397 -14.31 -2.91 18.89
C ALA A 397 -14.92 -1.64 18.26
N GLY A 398 -14.93 -1.54 16.93
CA GLY A 398 -15.61 -0.47 16.20
C GLY A 398 -17.09 -0.37 16.58
N ILE A 399 -17.82 -1.50 16.60
CA ILE A 399 -19.23 -1.54 17.00
C ILE A 399 -19.41 -1.08 18.45
N LEU A 400 -18.62 -1.62 19.38
CA LEU A 400 -18.70 -1.32 20.81
C LEU A 400 -18.41 0.17 21.12
N SER A 401 -17.54 0.80 20.32
CA SER A 401 -17.13 2.19 20.49
C SER A 401 -18.26 3.20 20.27
N ASN A 402 -19.41 2.80 19.73
CA ASN A 402 -20.59 3.66 19.64
C ASN A 402 -21.18 4.03 21.02
N THR A 403 -20.86 3.25 22.07
CA THR A 403 -21.46 3.40 23.40
C THR A 403 -20.44 3.37 24.55
N ARG A 404 -19.16 3.24 24.23
CA ARG A 404 -18.06 3.03 25.18
C ARG A 404 -16.81 3.76 24.73
N SER A 405 -15.85 3.92 25.63
CA SER A 405 -14.50 4.37 25.26
C SER A 405 -13.84 3.41 24.26
N VAL A 406 -12.85 3.89 23.52
CA VAL A 406 -12.07 3.07 22.58
C VAL A 406 -11.33 1.97 23.34
N GLU A 407 -10.75 2.30 24.50
CA GLU A 407 -10.00 1.38 25.35
C GLU A 407 -10.87 0.24 25.88
N ASP A 408 -12.07 0.55 26.40
CA ASP A 408 -13.01 -0.48 26.87
C ASP A 408 -13.51 -1.35 25.72
N SER A 409 -13.70 -0.76 24.54
CA SER A 409 -14.12 -1.48 23.33
C SER A 409 -13.07 -2.48 22.86
N ILE A 410 -11.79 -2.08 22.89
CA ILE A 410 -10.65 -2.96 22.61
C ILE A 410 -10.62 -4.11 23.63
N SER A 411 -10.64 -3.81 24.93
CA SER A 411 -10.60 -4.85 25.97
C SER A 411 -11.76 -5.84 25.83
N THR A 412 -12.98 -5.32 25.70
CA THR A 412 -14.20 -6.13 25.57
C THR A 412 -14.15 -7.01 24.30
N SER A 413 -13.71 -6.46 23.16
CA SER A 413 -13.61 -7.25 21.92
C SER A 413 -12.58 -8.37 22.01
N ARG A 414 -11.47 -8.18 22.76
CA ARG A 414 -10.47 -9.22 23.01
C ARG A 414 -11.05 -10.39 23.80
N GLU A 415 -11.95 -10.13 24.73
CA GLU A 415 -12.67 -11.16 25.49
C GLU A 415 -13.71 -11.89 24.64
N GLN A 416 -14.42 -11.17 23.77
CA GLN A 416 -15.51 -11.70 22.95
C GLN A 416 -15.05 -12.44 21.70
N VAL A 417 -13.91 -12.04 21.13
CA VAL A 417 -13.40 -12.56 19.86
C VAL A 417 -12.01 -13.15 20.06
N ALA A 418 -11.97 -14.48 20.02
CA ALA A 418 -10.73 -15.25 20.13
C ALA A 418 -9.75 -14.95 18.99
N ASP A 419 -8.48 -15.29 19.22
CA ASP A 419 -7.48 -15.35 18.16
C ASP A 419 -7.94 -16.29 17.05
N VAL A 420 -7.59 -15.98 15.81
CA VAL A 420 -7.91 -16.88 14.71
C VAL A 420 -6.95 -18.06 14.75
N ILE A 421 -7.54 -19.25 14.83
CA ILE A 421 -6.84 -20.53 14.84
C ILE A 421 -6.12 -20.73 13.50
N VAL A 422 -4.91 -21.28 13.56
CA VAL A 422 -4.09 -21.59 12.39
C VAL A 422 -4.05 -23.09 12.21
N ASP A 423 -4.62 -23.58 11.11
CA ASP A 423 -4.44 -24.97 10.68
C ASP A 423 -3.26 -25.04 9.71
N GLY A 424 -2.18 -25.72 10.11
CA GLY A 424 -1.06 -26.07 9.24
C GLY A 424 0.32 -25.77 9.81
N ASN A 425 1.33 -26.44 9.25
CA ASN A 425 2.75 -26.21 9.54
C ASN A 425 3.45 -25.72 8.27
N LEU A 426 4.33 -24.72 8.41
CA LEU A 426 5.37 -24.45 7.41
C LEU A 426 6.33 -25.65 7.41
N LYS A 427 6.61 -26.24 6.25
CA LYS A 427 7.58 -27.35 6.13
C LYS A 427 9.01 -26.88 6.45
N SER A 428 9.34 -25.66 6.05
CA SER A 428 10.58 -24.95 6.39
C SER A 428 10.42 -23.46 6.07
N LEU A 429 11.16 -22.59 6.77
CA LEU A 429 11.32 -21.20 6.34
C LEU A 429 12.44 -21.17 5.28
N PRO A 430 12.17 -20.70 4.05
CA PRO A 430 13.23 -20.53 3.07
C PRO A 430 14.20 -19.44 3.52
N SER A 431 15.48 -19.60 3.16
CA SER A 431 16.46 -18.54 3.36
C SER A 431 16.15 -17.36 2.43
N MET A 432 16.51 -16.13 2.82
CA MET A 432 16.28 -14.92 2.00
C MET A 432 16.81 -15.07 0.55
N GLY A 433 17.91 -15.82 0.35
CA GLY A 433 18.48 -16.06 -0.98
C GLY A 433 17.66 -16.99 -1.89
N GLU A 434 16.72 -17.75 -1.35
CA GLU A 434 15.85 -18.65 -2.13
C GLU A 434 14.51 -18.00 -2.53
N ALA A 435 14.13 -16.91 -1.87
CA ALA A 435 12.87 -16.20 -2.11
C ALA A 435 13.06 -15.09 -3.17
N PHE A 436 12.82 -15.41 -4.44
CA PHE A 436 12.87 -14.42 -5.52
C PHE A 436 11.58 -13.57 -5.54
N VAL A 437 11.62 -12.36 -4.98
CA VAL A 437 10.52 -11.40 -5.04
C VAL A 437 10.80 -10.31 -6.07
N LEU A 438 9.96 -10.23 -7.10
CA LEU A 438 9.94 -9.06 -7.98
C LEU A 438 9.13 -7.96 -7.30
N PRO A 439 9.74 -6.82 -6.92
CA PRO A 439 8.98 -5.70 -6.38
C PRO A 439 8.08 -5.14 -7.48
N LEU A 440 6.78 -5.08 -7.20
CA LEU A 440 5.76 -4.50 -8.06
C LEU A 440 4.95 -3.47 -7.24
N PRO A 441 4.61 -2.30 -7.81
CA PRO A 441 5.04 -1.80 -9.11
C PRO A 441 6.54 -1.43 -9.08
N SER A 442 7.21 -1.59 -10.22
CA SER A 442 8.64 -1.28 -10.34
C SER A 442 8.81 0.14 -10.85
N MET A 443 9.35 1.02 -10.00
CA MET A 443 9.61 2.42 -10.35
C MET A 443 10.94 2.60 -11.12
N PHE A 444 11.87 1.63 -11.07
CA PHE A 444 13.27 1.86 -11.51
C PHE A 444 14.04 0.67 -12.11
N LYS A 445 13.39 -0.47 -12.44
CA LYS A 445 14.13 -1.58 -13.09
C LYS A 445 13.95 -1.58 -14.60
N PHE A 446 14.94 -1.05 -15.31
CA PHE A 446 15.29 -1.46 -16.67
C PHE A 446 16.81 -1.62 -16.76
#